data_AF-A0A968WVE7-F1
#
_entry.id   AF-A0A968WVE7-F1
#
_cell.length_a   1.000
_cell.length_b   1.000
_cell.length_c   1.000
_cell.angle_alpha   90.00
_cell.angle_beta   90.00
_cell.angle_gamma   90.00
#
_symmetry.space_group_name_H-M   'P 1'
#
loop_
_entity.id
_entity.type
_entity.pdbx_description
1 polymer ?
#
loop_
_entity_poly.entity_id
_entity_poly.type
_entity_poly.pdbx_seq_one_letter_code
_entity_poly.pdbx_strand_id
1 'polypeptide(L)'
;MNSLYECKVMHCRLKPKRHAFNYRVFMFCVNLDELSSLDKKLIGFSHNRFNLFSINDVDHIDVGEAGGIRANLIAWLAQQGVECPPDSKIKLVTFPRVLGYGFNPVSFYYVNHHSGEPIIAVAEVVNTFREMKLYMIQNQNSTGIWSSRVTKNFYVSPFSDPGAEFDFKLNHPAEKWCVNIDNYDGGERTLISSVHGEKRGLTSARLFWYMFKYPLLSLKIISLIHWHALVLWIFRVPFVRKTERREAQIDVMRPHSSLTKNSQ
;
A
#
# COMPACT_ATOMS: atom_id res chain seq x y z
N MET A 1 13.18 -11.89 -10.06
CA MET A 1 13.67 -12.41 -8.76
C MET A 1 12.94 -11.73 -7.62
N ASN A 2 12.36 -12.53 -6.72
CA ASN A 2 11.67 -12.06 -5.52
C ASN A 2 12.67 -11.58 -4.46
N SER A 3 12.27 -10.59 -3.67
CA SER A 3 13.12 -9.99 -2.65
C SER A 3 12.31 -9.50 -1.46
N LEU A 4 13.02 -9.11 -0.41
CA LEU A 4 12.52 -8.33 0.71
C LEU A 4 13.10 -6.93 0.60
N TYR A 5 12.35 -5.91 1.01
CA TYR A 5 12.88 -4.58 1.26
C TYR A 5 12.91 -4.33 2.76
N GLU A 6 14.09 -3.99 3.27
CA GLU A 6 14.20 -3.44 4.61
C GLU A 6 13.97 -1.94 4.54
N CYS A 7 12.87 -1.47 5.12
CA CYS A 7 12.35 -0.14 4.87
C CYS A 7 12.48 0.78 6.09
N LYS A 8 12.81 2.04 5.83
CA LYS A 8 12.57 3.17 6.74
C LYS A 8 11.37 3.95 6.23
N VAL A 9 10.33 4.01 7.04
CA VAL A 9 9.14 4.82 6.79
C VAL A 9 9.25 6.11 7.58
N MET A 10 8.90 7.23 6.96
CA MET A 10 8.81 8.54 7.60
C MET A 10 7.48 9.18 7.26
N HIS A 11 6.84 9.76 8.27
CA HIS A 11 5.76 10.71 8.08
C HIS A 11 6.15 12.04 8.73
N CYS A 12 5.91 13.13 8.02
CA CYS A 12 6.10 14.48 8.52
C CYS A 12 4.87 15.30 8.16
N ARG A 13 3.99 15.50 9.15
CA ARG A 13 2.87 16.43 9.03
C ARG A 13 3.42 17.85 9.16
N LEU A 14 3.09 18.71 8.21
CA LEU A 14 3.53 20.11 8.16
C LEU A 14 2.48 21.05 8.75
N LYS A 15 1.19 20.74 8.53
CA LYS A 15 0.03 21.52 9.01
C LYS A 15 -1.00 20.65 9.75
N PRO A 16 -1.76 21.22 10.71
CA PRO A 16 -1.65 22.58 11.24
C PRO A 16 -0.46 22.75 12.21
N LYS A 17 0.06 21.65 12.76
CA LYS A 17 1.24 21.64 13.62
C LYS A 17 2.25 20.63 13.08
N ARG A 18 3.52 21.04 13.04
CA ARG A 18 4.60 20.17 12.58
C ARG A 18 4.77 18.99 13.54
N HIS A 19 4.69 17.78 13.01
CA HIS A 19 4.96 16.55 13.75
C HIS A 19 5.53 15.51 12.80
N ALA A 20 6.66 14.91 13.18
CA ALA A 20 7.32 13.91 12.37
C ALA A 20 7.66 12.68 13.19
N PHE A 21 7.55 11.51 12.57
CA PHE A 21 7.99 10.25 13.13
C PHE A 21 8.56 9.38 12.03
N ASN A 22 9.44 8.46 12.42
CA ASN A 22 9.98 7.47 11.52
C ASN A 22 10.08 6.12 12.22
N TYR A 23 9.98 5.05 11.46
CA TYR A 23 10.02 3.70 11.97
C TYR A 23 10.57 2.75 10.90
N ARG A 24 11.10 1.62 11.35
CA ARG A 24 11.61 0.56 10.48
C ARG A 24 10.59 -0.56 10.35
N VAL A 25 10.44 -1.03 9.13
CA VAL A 25 9.60 -2.17 8.74
C VAL A 25 10.34 -2.98 7.67
N PHE A 26 9.73 -4.06 7.20
CA PHE A 26 10.13 -4.68 5.96
C PHE A 26 8.89 -5.01 5.10
N MET A 27 9.08 -5.07 3.80
CA MET A 27 8.04 -5.39 2.82
C MET A 27 8.53 -6.52 1.90
N PHE A 28 7.61 -7.34 1.42
CA PHE A 28 7.88 -8.30 0.37
C PHE A 28 7.85 -7.59 -0.98
N CYS A 29 8.71 -7.99 -1.92
CA CYS A 29 8.65 -7.64 -3.33
C CYS A 29 8.62 -8.94 -4.14
N VAL A 30 7.44 -9.34 -4.59
CA VAL A 30 7.19 -10.65 -5.22
C VAL A 30 6.66 -10.48 -6.63
N ASN A 31 7.08 -11.36 -7.52
CA ASN A 31 6.47 -11.57 -8.83
C ASN A 31 5.18 -12.36 -8.63
N LEU A 32 4.04 -11.81 -9.05
CA LEU A 32 2.74 -12.47 -8.88
C LEU A 32 2.65 -13.80 -9.63
N ASP A 33 3.36 -13.95 -10.75
CA ASP A 33 3.41 -15.22 -11.51
C ASP A 33 4.08 -16.35 -10.71
N GLU A 34 4.94 -16.01 -9.75
CA GLU A 34 5.70 -16.98 -8.95
C GLU A 34 5.09 -17.20 -7.56
N LEU A 35 4.12 -16.38 -7.14
CA LEU A 35 3.63 -16.28 -5.77
C LEU A 35 3.12 -17.63 -5.22
N SER A 36 2.35 -18.36 -6.02
CA SER A 36 1.80 -19.68 -5.67
C SER A 36 2.85 -20.79 -5.59
N SER A 37 4.08 -20.54 -6.05
CA SER A 37 5.19 -21.48 -6.00
C SER A 37 6.21 -21.16 -4.90
N LEU A 38 6.11 -19.98 -4.28
CA LEU A 38 7.05 -19.51 -3.26
C LEU A 38 6.94 -20.31 -1.96
N ASP A 39 5.73 -20.75 -1.61
CA ASP A 39 5.46 -21.58 -0.42
C ASP A 39 6.21 -22.93 -0.45
N LYS A 40 6.45 -23.49 -1.64
CA LYS A 40 7.24 -24.72 -1.84
C LYS A 40 8.74 -24.50 -1.67
N LYS A 41 9.21 -23.26 -1.85
CA LYS A 41 10.65 -22.91 -1.87
C LYS A 41 11.12 -22.30 -0.55
N LEU A 42 10.21 -21.72 0.23
CA LEU A 42 10.53 -20.90 1.40
C LEU A 42 9.86 -21.45 2.66
N ILE A 43 10.68 -21.94 3.58
CA ILE A 43 10.22 -22.31 4.92
C ILE A 43 9.90 -21.03 5.69
N GLY A 44 8.74 -20.97 6.33
CA GLY A 44 8.25 -19.77 7.04
C GLY A 44 7.46 -18.80 6.16
N PHE A 45 7.15 -19.17 4.90
CA PHE A 45 6.28 -18.40 4.02
C PHE A 45 5.13 -19.26 3.46
N SER A 46 3.95 -18.67 3.29
CA SER A 46 2.85 -19.28 2.55
C SER A 46 2.03 -18.27 1.77
N HIS A 47 1.38 -18.76 0.71
CA HIS A 47 0.33 -18.03 -0.02
C HIS A 47 -1.03 -18.61 0.37
N ASN A 48 -1.99 -17.75 0.74
CA ASN A 48 -3.36 -18.11 1.13
C ASN A 48 -3.50 -19.11 2.30
N ARG A 49 -2.46 -19.27 3.13
CA ARG A 49 -2.46 -20.18 4.29
C ARG A 49 -1.75 -19.53 5.46
N PHE A 50 -2.03 -20.01 6.68
CA PHE A 50 -1.29 -19.58 7.87
C PHE A 50 0.18 -20.03 7.83
N ASN A 51 1.10 -19.13 8.16
CA ASN A 51 2.52 -19.41 8.40
C ASN A 51 3.13 -18.22 9.16
N LEU A 52 4.45 -18.26 9.40
CA LEU A 52 5.20 -17.17 10.00
C LEU A 52 4.98 -15.85 9.24
N PHE A 53 5.19 -15.88 7.91
CA PHE A 53 4.76 -14.83 7.00
C PHE A 53 3.81 -15.38 5.95
N SER A 54 2.78 -14.62 5.61
CA SER A 54 1.89 -15.01 4.51
C SER A 54 1.43 -13.81 3.70
N ILE A 55 1.22 -14.04 2.41
CA ILE A 55 0.45 -13.14 1.54
C ILE A 55 -0.87 -13.86 1.27
N ASN A 56 -1.99 -13.17 1.48
CA ASN A 56 -3.31 -13.71 1.26
C ASN A 56 -4.06 -12.82 0.27
N ASP A 57 -4.69 -13.42 -0.73
CA ASP A 57 -5.40 -12.70 -1.79
C ASP A 57 -6.56 -11.87 -1.23
N VAL A 58 -7.20 -12.35 -0.16
CA VAL A 58 -8.26 -11.62 0.56
C VAL A 58 -7.81 -10.25 1.11
N ASP A 59 -6.52 -10.01 1.29
CA ASP A 59 -6.01 -8.71 1.74
C ASP A 59 -5.84 -7.68 0.62
N HIS A 60 -5.96 -8.12 -0.63
CA HIS A 60 -5.64 -7.38 -1.83
C HIS A 60 -6.88 -7.18 -2.71
N ILE A 61 -6.70 -6.49 -3.84
CA ILE A 61 -7.73 -6.30 -4.86
C ILE A 61 -8.45 -7.61 -5.20
N ASP A 62 -9.78 -7.54 -5.15
CA ASP A 62 -10.70 -8.63 -5.46
C ASP A 62 -11.95 -8.05 -6.12
N VAL A 63 -12.06 -8.26 -7.43
CA VAL A 63 -13.19 -7.90 -8.29
C VAL A 63 -13.94 -9.14 -8.78
N GLY A 64 -13.70 -10.30 -8.18
CA GLY A 64 -14.39 -11.56 -8.47
C GLY A 64 -13.73 -12.45 -9.53
N GLU A 65 -12.51 -12.13 -9.97
CA GLU A 65 -11.81 -12.92 -10.99
C GLU A 65 -11.15 -14.18 -10.42
N ALA A 66 -11.23 -15.27 -11.17
CA ALA A 66 -10.48 -16.48 -10.90
C ALA A 66 -8.99 -16.26 -11.25
N GLY A 67 -8.10 -16.39 -10.26
CA GLY A 67 -6.65 -16.20 -10.45
C GLY A 67 -5.97 -15.30 -9.42
N GLY A 68 -6.67 -14.96 -8.33
CA GLY A 68 -6.10 -14.22 -7.20
C GLY A 68 -5.73 -12.79 -7.57
N ILE A 69 -4.71 -12.24 -6.91
CA ILE A 69 -4.33 -10.82 -7.02
C ILE A 69 -4.07 -10.41 -8.48
N ARG A 70 -3.39 -11.26 -9.25
CA ARG A 70 -2.99 -10.93 -10.64
C ARG A 70 -4.19 -10.73 -11.54
N ALA A 71 -5.12 -11.69 -11.56
CA ALA A 71 -6.30 -11.64 -12.43
C ALA A 71 -7.19 -10.45 -12.06
N ASN A 72 -7.42 -10.25 -10.76
CA ASN A 72 -8.22 -9.14 -10.25
C ASN A 72 -7.61 -7.76 -10.58
N LEU A 73 -6.29 -7.62 -10.47
CA LEU A 73 -5.61 -6.39 -10.86
C LEU A 73 -5.72 -6.11 -12.37
N ILE A 74 -5.53 -7.13 -13.22
CA ILE A 74 -5.62 -6.98 -14.68
C ILE A 74 -7.05 -6.61 -15.09
N ALA A 75 -8.06 -7.27 -14.52
CA ALA A 75 -9.46 -6.94 -14.81
C ALA A 75 -9.81 -5.53 -14.35
N TRP A 76 -9.34 -5.12 -13.17
CA TRP A 76 -9.51 -3.74 -12.70
C TRP A 76 -8.83 -2.74 -13.65
N LEU A 77 -7.59 -3.00 -14.09
CA LEU A 77 -6.87 -2.14 -15.05
C LEU A 77 -7.60 -2.03 -16.39
N ALA A 78 -8.15 -3.13 -16.90
CA ALA A 78 -8.93 -3.13 -18.14
C ALA A 78 -10.20 -2.25 -18.01
N GLN A 79 -10.89 -2.29 -16.87
CA GLN A 79 -12.02 -1.40 -16.58
C GLN A 79 -11.62 0.08 -16.53
N GLN A 80 -10.36 0.38 -16.20
CA GLN A 80 -9.80 1.73 -16.22
C GLN A 80 -9.23 2.13 -17.60
N GLY A 81 -9.38 1.29 -18.62
CA GLY A 81 -8.88 1.55 -19.98
C GLY A 81 -7.38 1.27 -20.17
N VAL A 82 -6.75 0.50 -19.28
CA VAL A 82 -5.34 0.10 -19.39
C VAL A 82 -5.26 -1.37 -19.78
N GLU A 83 -4.86 -1.63 -21.03
CA GLU A 83 -4.65 -2.99 -21.52
C GLU A 83 -3.29 -3.54 -21.09
N CYS A 84 -3.30 -4.72 -20.49
CA CYS A 84 -2.09 -5.43 -20.09
C CYS A 84 -1.98 -6.73 -20.90
N PRO A 85 -0.92 -6.93 -21.69
CA PRO A 85 -0.69 -8.20 -22.37
C PRO A 85 -0.71 -9.40 -21.40
N PRO A 86 -1.18 -10.59 -21.82
CA PRO A 86 -1.29 -11.75 -20.94
C PRO A 86 0.03 -12.17 -20.27
N ASP A 87 1.16 -11.92 -20.92
CA ASP A 87 2.52 -12.24 -20.47
C ASP A 87 3.18 -11.12 -19.64
N SER A 88 2.44 -10.05 -19.33
CA SER A 88 2.88 -8.95 -18.48
C SER A 88 3.38 -9.46 -17.13
N LYS A 89 4.47 -8.84 -16.67
CA LYS A 89 5.11 -9.14 -15.40
C LYS A 89 4.63 -8.14 -14.35
N ILE A 90 4.09 -8.66 -13.25
CA ILE A 90 3.57 -7.85 -12.15
C ILE A 90 4.40 -8.10 -10.90
N LYS A 91 5.10 -7.06 -10.44
CA LYS A 91 5.74 -7.07 -9.12
C LYS A 91 4.80 -6.41 -8.11
N LEU A 92 4.58 -7.09 -6.99
CA LEU A 92 3.86 -6.59 -5.83
C LEU A 92 4.84 -6.29 -4.70
N VAL A 93 4.88 -5.03 -4.26
CA VAL A 93 5.55 -4.62 -3.03
C VAL A 93 4.52 -4.42 -1.92
N THR A 94 4.54 -5.27 -0.90
CA THR A 94 3.45 -5.37 0.10
C THR A 94 3.93 -5.74 1.50
N PHE A 95 3.14 -5.43 2.52
CA PHE A 95 3.32 -5.98 3.86
C PHE A 95 2.77 -7.42 3.94
N PRO A 96 3.52 -8.37 4.51
CA PRO A 96 3.00 -9.70 4.78
C PRO A 96 2.09 -9.68 6.01
N ARG A 97 1.21 -10.67 6.14
CA ARG A 97 0.70 -11.07 7.46
C ARG A 97 1.82 -11.69 8.27
N VAL A 98 1.83 -11.44 9.58
CA VAL A 98 2.77 -12.04 10.53
C VAL A 98 1.98 -12.92 11.49
N LEU A 99 2.27 -14.23 11.53
CA LEU A 99 1.53 -15.21 12.34
C LEU A 99 0.00 -15.08 12.17
N GLY A 100 -0.45 -14.93 10.92
CA GLY A 100 -1.88 -14.78 10.58
C GLY A 100 -2.47 -13.38 10.77
N TYR A 101 -1.77 -12.45 11.45
CA TYR A 101 -2.22 -11.08 11.64
C TYR A 101 -1.66 -10.13 10.58
N GLY A 102 -2.56 -9.55 9.79
CA GLY A 102 -2.22 -8.58 8.75
C GLY A 102 -2.81 -7.20 9.02
N PHE A 103 -1.99 -6.17 8.89
CA PHE A 103 -2.46 -4.82 8.57
C PHE A 103 -1.54 -4.25 7.49
N ASN A 104 -2.07 -4.14 6.28
CA ASN A 104 -1.34 -3.72 5.10
C ASN A 104 -1.87 -2.35 4.64
N PRO A 105 -1.30 -1.22 5.08
CA PRO A 105 -1.84 0.10 4.78
C PRO A 105 -1.68 0.49 3.30
N VAL A 106 -0.68 -0.06 2.63
CA VAL A 106 -0.40 0.24 1.23
C VAL A 106 0.38 -0.89 0.56
N SER A 107 -0.07 -1.25 -0.64
CA SER A 107 0.65 -2.12 -1.58
C SER A 107 0.96 -1.36 -2.86
N PHE A 108 2.05 -1.71 -3.53
CA PHE A 108 2.44 -1.14 -4.82
C PHE A 108 2.59 -2.22 -5.87
N TYR A 109 1.89 -2.06 -6.98
CA TYR A 109 2.01 -2.91 -8.15
C TYR A 109 2.83 -2.19 -9.21
N TYR A 110 3.78 -2.90 -9.81
CA TYR A 110 4.53 -2.45 -10.97
C TYR A 110 4.28 -3.44 -12.10
N VAL A 111 3.57 -2.97 -13.12
CA VAL A 111 3.18 -3.77 -14.29
C VAL A 111 4.10 -3.39 -15.45
N ASN A 112 4.79 -4.38 -15.99
CA ASN A 112 5.71 -4.22 -17.11
C ASN A 112 5.36 -5.24 -18.20
N HIS A 113 5.66 -4.90 -19.45
CA HIS A 113 5.70 -5.86 -20.55
C HIS A 113 6.71 -6.98 -20.27
N HIS A 114 6.59 -8.08 -20.99
CA HIS A 114 7.56 -9.17 -20.94
C HIS A 114 8.98 -8.69 -21.32
N SER A 115 9.11 -7.71 -22.21
CA SER A 115 10.37 -7.05 -22.58
C SER A 115 11.03 -6.29 -21.42
N GLY A 116 10.29 -6.03 -20.33
CA GLY A 116 10.72 -5.22 -19.20
C GLY A 116 10.27 -3.77 -19.28
N GLU A 117 9.66 -3.34 -20.40
CA GLU A 117 9.14 -1.99 -20.56
C GLU A 117 8.00 -1.69 -19.58
N PRO A 118 8.02 -0.53 -18.90
CA PRO A 118 6.99 -0.15 -17.94
C PRO A 118 5.63 0.10 -18.61
N ILE A 119 4.55 -0.45 -18.06
CA ILE A 119 3.17 -0.19 -18.48
C ILE A 119 2.52 0.81 -17.51
N ILE A 120 2.45 0.45 -16.22
CA ILE A 120 1.80 1.26 -15.20
C ILE A 120 2.28 0.89 -13.79
N ALA A 121 2.26 1.86 -12.88
CA ALA A 121 2.32 1.61 -11.44
C ALA A 121 0.96 1.86 -10.79
N VAL A 122 0.60 1.05 -9.79
CA VAL A 122 -0.65 1.19 -9.04
C VAL A 122 -0.36 1.19 -7.54
N ALA A 123 -0.94 2.12 -6.81
CA ALA A 123 -0.95 2.10 -5.35
C ALA A 123 -2.32 1.62 -4.85
N GLU A 124 -2.33 0.53 -4.09
CA GLU A 124 -3.51 0.04 -3.37
C GLU A 124 -3.41 0.51 -1.93
N VAL A 125 -4.31 1.41 -1.52
CA VAL A 125 -4.31 2.02 -0.19
C VAL A 125 -5.47 1.44 0.60
N VAL A 126 -5.18 0.98 1.82
CA VAL A 126 -6.15 0.41 2.74
C VAL A 126 -6.18 1.23 4.02
N ASN A 127 -7.37 1.55 4.51
CA ASN A 127 -7.53 2.32 5.74
C ASN A 127 -7.79 1.42 6.96
N THR A 128 -7.93 2.03 8.14
CA THR A 128 -8.21 1.31 9.39
C THR A 128 -9.60 0.69 9.46
N PHE A 129 -10.52 1.04 8.54
CA PHE A 129 -11.84 0.40 8.39
C PHE A 129 -11.80 -0.82 7.45
N ARG A 130 -10.61 -1.17 6.94
CA ARG A 130 -10.39 -2.22 5.92
C ARG A 130 -11.06 -1.94 4.57
N GLU A 131 -11.42 -0.68 4.33
CA GLU A 131 -11.78 -0.21 3.00
C GLU A 131 -10.52 -0.07 2.16
N MET A 132 -10.67 -0.15 0.84
CA MET A 132 -9.56 -0.14 -0.10
C MET A 132 -9.85 0.80 -1.27
N LYS A 133 -8.82 1.46 -1.79
CA LYS A 133 -8.88 2.20 -3.05
C LYS A 133 -7.57 2.05 -3.81
N LEU A 134 -7.66 1.86 -5.12
CA LEU A 134 -6.52 1.79 -6.03
C LEU A 134 -6.33 3.13 -6.74
N TYR A 135 -5.07 3.52 -6.95
CA TYR A 135 -4.68 4.73 -7.67
C TYR A 135 -3.73 4.37 -8.80
N MET A 136 -4.08 4.75 -10.02
CA MET A 136 -3.21 4.63 -11.18
C MET A 136 -2.14 5.73 -11.16
N ILE A 137 -0.88 5.32 -11.35
CA ILE A 137 0.25 6.22 -11.51
C ILE A 137 0.81 6.02 -12.92
N GLN A 138 0.31 6.82 -13.87
CA GLN A 138 0.52 6.63 -15.31
C GLN A 138 1.71 7.39 -15.87
N ASN A 139 2.11 8.51 -15.27
CA ASN A 139 3.19 9.32 -15.84
C ASN A 139 4.54 8.82 -15.35
N GLN A 140 5.43 8.49 -16.28
CA GLN A 140 6.82 8.21 -15.96
C GLN A 140 7.71 9.29 -16.58
N ASN A 141 8.60 9.88 -15.78
CA ASN A 141 9.55 10.86 -16.30
C ASN A 141 10.75 10.16 -16.99
N SER A 142 11.64 10.95 -17.60
CA SER A 142 12.85 10.45 -18.28
C SER A 142 13.83 9.73 -17.34
N THR A 143 13.75 9.96 -16.03
CA THR A 143 14.57 9.26 -15.03
C THR A 143 13.92 7.97 -14.52
N GLY A 144 12.78 7.58 -15.10
CA GLY A 144 12.07 6.35 -14.79
C GLY A 144 11.21 6.42 -13.52
N ILE A 145 10.98 7.61 -12.96
CA ILE A 145 10.16 7.83 -11.77
C ILE A 145 8.70 7.97 -12.19
N TRP A 146 7.85 7.11 -11.63
CA TRP A 146 6.40 7.22 -11.76
C TRP A 146 5.88 8.36 -10.91
N SER A 147 4.96 9.16 -11.44
CA SER A 147 4.33 10.25 -10.72
C SER A 147 2.88 10.46 -11.12
N SER A 148 2.06 10.86 -10.16
CA SER A 148 0.66 11.20 -10.41
C SER A 148 0.15 12.05 -9.25
N ARG A 149 -0.56 13.13 -9.57
CA ARG A 149 -1.29 13.93 -8.59
C ARG A 149 -2.78 13.74 -8.81
N VAL A 150 -3.47 13.22 -7.80
CA VAL A 150 -4.87 12.83 -7.89
C VAL A 150 -5.61 13.21 -6.63
N THR A 151 -6.88 13.58 -6.77
CA THR A 151 -7.76 13.73 -5.62
C THR A 151 -7.88 12.39 -4.91
N LYS A 152 -7.63 12.40 -3.60
CA LYS A 152 -7.62 11.21 -2.75
C LYS A 152 -8.98 10.50 -2.80
N ASN A 153 -10.07 11.26 -2.67
CA ASN A 153 -11.44 10.74 -2.65
C ASN A 153 -11.61 9.51 -1.73
N PHE A 154 -10.88 9.49 -0.60
CA PHE A 154 -10.76 8.33 0.27
C PHE A 154 -10.44 8.72 1.71
N TYR A 155 -11.20 8.17 2.66
CA TYR A 155 -11.01 8.46 4.08
C TYR A 155 -9.90 7.58 4.66
N VAL A 156 -8.66 8.06 4.61
CA VAL A 156 -7.50 7.35 5.17
C VAL A 156 -7.21 7.71 6.64
N SER A 157 -7.64 8.88 7.10
CA SER A 157 -7.36 9.41 8.43
C SER A 157 -8.40 10.44 8.83
N PRO A 158 -8.83 10.48 10.10
CA PRO A 158 -9.71 11.53 10.62
C PRO A 158 -9.09 12.94 10.60
N PHE A 159 -7.77 13.03 10.39
CA PHE A 159 -7.03 14.29 10.39
C PHE A 159 -6.58 14.69 8.97
N SER A 160 -7.26 14.20 7.93
CA SER A 160 -6.95 14.52 6.53
C SER A 160 -8.24 14.52 5.71
N ASP A 161 -8.54 15.65 5.06
CA ASP A 161 -9.75 15.79 4.24
C ASP A 161 -9.77 14.74 3.12
N PRO A 162 -10.82 13.92 2.97
CA PRO A 162 -11.01 13.04 1.81
C PRO A 162 -10.84 13.72 0.45
N GLY A 163 -11.18 15.01 0.33
CA GLY A 163 -11.03 15.81 -0.89
C GLY A 163 -9.63 16.37 -1.14
N ALA A 164 -8.67 16.14 -0.24
CA ALA A 164 -7.26 16.47 -0.45
C ALA A 164 -6.67 15.68 -1.64
N GLU A 165 -5.50 16.08 -2.13
CA GLU A 165 -4.80 15.39 -3.21
C GLU A 165 -3.63 14.55 -2.68
N PHE A 166 -3.41 13.39 -3.29
CA PHE A 166 -2.16 12.66 -3.18
C PHE A 166 -1.25 13.00 -4.35
N ASP A 167 0.01 13.32 -4.04
CA ASP A 167 1.12 13.45 -4.99
C ASP A 167 2.05 12.25 -4.82
N PHE A 168 1.89 11.28 -5.71
CA PHE A 168 2.65 10.04 -5.73
C PHE A 168 3.95 10.22 -6.50
N LYS A 169 5.06 9.71 -5.96
CA LYS A 169 6.32 9.52 -6.68
C LYS A 169 6.92 8.16 -6.33
N LEU A 170 7.12 7.30 -7.32
CA LEU A 170 7.57 5.94 -7.11
C LEU A 170 8.74 5.60 -8.03
N ASN A 171 9.83 5.13 -7.45
CA ASN A 171 10.91 4.54 -8.22
C ASN A 171 10.60 3.06 -8.50
N HIS A 172 11.21 2.52 -9.54
CA HIS A 172 11.17 1.08 -9.81
C HIS A 172 11.81 0.27 -8.69
N PRO A 173 11.26 -0.91 -8.34
CA PRO A 173 11.90 -1.83 -7.40
C PRO A 173 13.23 -2.36 -7.95
N ALA A 174 14.33 -1.79 -7.44
CA ALA A 174 15.72 -2.16 -7.75
C ALA A 174 16.51 -2.40 -6.44
N GLU A 175 17.82 -2.21 -6.42
CA GLU A 175 18.63 -2.36 -5.19
C GLU A 175 18.21 -1.38 -4.09
N LYS A 176 17.80 -0.18 -4.50
CA LYS A 176 17.10 0.79 -3.65
C LYS A 176 15.71 1.01 -4.21
N TRP A 177 14.74 1.10 -3.32
CA TRP A 177 13.36 1.38 -3.66
C TRP A 177 12.89 2.58 -2.84
N CYS A 178 12.23 3.53 -3.50
CA CYS A 178 11.74 4.74 -2.87
C CYS A 178 10.32 5.03 -3.34
N VAL A 179 9.46 5.33 -2.38
CA VAL A 179 8.11 5.85 -2.63
C VAL A 179 7.89 7.08 -1.77
N ASN A 180 7.34 8.11 -2.37
CA ASN A 180 6.84 9.31 -1.71
C ASN A 180 5.34 9.45 -2.00
N ILE A 181 4.57 9.76 -0.96
CA ILE A 181 3.14 10.05 -1.05
C ILE A 181 2.90 11.29 -0.20
N ASP A 182 2.87 12.44 -0.87
CA ASP A 182 2.63 13.71 -0.21
C ASP A 182 1.14 14.06 -0.28
N ASN A 183 0.59 14.60 0.81
CA ASN A 183 -0.78 15.09 0.84
C ASN A 183 -0.78 16.60 0.59
N TYR A 184 -1.66 17.04 -0.30
CA TYR A 184 -1.89 18.43 -0.64
C TYR A 184 -3.32 18.83 -0.30
N ASP A 185 -3.48 19.98 0.34
CA ASP A 185 -4.78 20.55 0.69
C ASP A 185 -4.79 22.02 0.28
N GLY A 186 -5.74 22.44 -0.56
CA GLY A 186 -5.77 23.79 -1.13
C GLY A 186 -4.48 24.20 -1.86
N GLY A 187 -3.78 23.26 -2.50
CA GLY A 187 -2.50 23.51 -3.18
C GLY A 187 -1.27 23.55 -2.26
N GLU A 188 -1.46 23.46 -0.94
CA GLU A 188 -0.36 23.44 0.02
C GLU A 188 -0.04 22.02 0.50
N ARG A 189 1.26 21.72 0.64
CA ARG A 189 1.68 20.41 1.15
C ARG A 189 1.44 20.33 2.66
N THR A 190 0.61 19.37 3.08
CA THR A 190 0.20 19.20 4.49
C THR A 190 0.83 18.00 5.18
N LEU A 191 1.18 16.95 4.42
CA LEU A 191 1.83 15.74 4.92
C LEU A 191 2.86 15.27 3.90
N ILE A 192 4.03 14.85 4.39
CA ILE A 192 5.04 14.15 3.62
C ILE A 192 5.09 12.73 4.14
N SER A 193 4.97 11.74 3.26
CA SER A 193 5.17 10.33 3.60
C SER A 193 6.21 9.73 2.67
N SER A 194 7.19 9.02 3.23
CA SER A 194 8.18 8.33 2.40
C SER A 194 8.52 6.95 2.93
N VAL A 195 8.79 6.03 2.00
CA VAL A 195 9.27 4.68 2.26
C VAL A 195 10.56 4.50 1.48
N HIS A 196 11.65 4.25 2.18
CA HIS A 196 12.95 3.95 1.58
C HIS A 196 13.34 2.53 1.93
N GLY A 197 13.41 1.65 0.93
CA GLY A 197 13.72 0.24 1.06
C GLY A 197 15.08 -0.11 0.48
N GLU A 198 15.87 -0.89 1.23
CA GLU A 198 17.06 -1.57 0.72
C GLU A 198 16.74 -3.03 0.40
N LYS A 199 17.09 -3.47 -0.80
CA LYS A 199 16.81 -4.82 -1.25
C LYS A 199 17.63 -5.85 -0.47
N ARG A 200 16.96 -6.93 -0.08
CA ARG A 200 17.53 -8.09 0.59
C ARG A 200 16.98 -9.34 -0.08
N GLY A 201 17.81 -10.38 -0.22
CA GLY A 201 17.35 -11.63 -0.84
C GLY A 201 16.18 -12.26 -0.09
N LEU A 202 15.25 -12.89 -0.80
CA LEU A 202 14.18 -13.65 -0.15
C LEU A 202 14.67 -15.07 0.14
N THR A 203 15.01 -15.37 1.39
CA THR A 203 15.48 -16.70 1.84
C THR A 203 14.83 -17.08 3.16
N SER A 204 14.64 -18.38 3.40
CA SER A 204 14.05 -18.89 4.65
C SER A 204 14.81 -18.39 5.89
N ALA A 205 16.14 -18.45 5.86
CA ALA A 205 16.99 -17.96 6.96
C ALA A 205 16.74 -16.46 7.27
N ARG A 206 16.54 -15.64 6.23
CA ARG A 206 16.26 -14.22 6.41
C ARG A 206 14.84 -13.98 6.93
N LEU A 207 13.86 -14.79 6.53
CA LEU A 207 12.51 -14.74 7.11
C LEU A 207 12.55 -15.01 8.61
N PHE A 208 13.18 -16.11 9.03
CA PHE A 208 13.35 -16.40 10.47
C PHE A 208 14.09 -15.28 11.20
N TRP A 209 15.15 -14.72 10.62
CA TRP A 209 15.82 -13.54 11.20
C TRP A 209 14.88 -12.33 11.34
N TYR A 210 14.04 -12.06 10.34
CA TYR A 210 13.11 -10.94 10.36
C TYR A 210 11.98 -11.10 11.36
N MET A 211 11.58 -12.33 11.68
CA MET A 211 10.68 -12.59 12.81
C MET A 211 11.25 -12.05 14.13
N PHE A 212 12.54 -12.28 14.38
CA PHE A 212 13.19 -11.82 15.61
C PHE A 212 13.60 -10.35 15.57
N LYS A 213 13.98 -9.82 14.40
CA LYS A 213 14.36 -8.41 14.22
C LYS A 213 13.16 -7.47 14.23
N TYR A 214 12.00 -7.94 13.77
CA TYR A 214 10.75 -7.18 13.72
C TYR A 214 9.64 -7.95 14.44
N PRO A 215 9.81 -8.28 15.74
CA PRO A 215 8.78 -8.98 16.46
C PRO A 215 7.55 -8.07 16.51
N LEU A 216 6.38 -8.66 16.27
CA LEU A 216 5.11 -7.94 16.33
C LEU A 216 5.00 -6.80 15.30
N LEU A 217 5.61 -6.92 14.10
CA LEU A 217 5.55 -5.89 13.05
C LEU A 217 4.13 -5.33 12.82
N SER A 218 3.13 -6.20 12.65
CA SER A 218 1.74 -5.80 12.45
C SER A 218 1.18 -5.02 13.65
N LEU A 219 1.41 -5.50 14.87
CA LEU A 219 0.99 -4.81 16.10
C LEU A 219 1.72 -3.48 16.25
N LYS A 220 3.01 -3.40 15.92
CA LYS A 220 3.78 -2.16 15.94
C LYS A 220 3.19 -1.13 14.97
N ILE A 221 2.82 -1.54 13.75
CA ILE A 221 2.18 -0.64 12.78
C ILE A 221 0.83 -0.14 13.32
N ILE A 222 -0.01 -1.04 13.81
CA ILE A 222 -1.33 -0.69 14.39
C ILE A 222 -1.15 0.24 15.59
N SER A 223 -0.25 -0.08 16.53
CA SER A 223 0.03 0.74 17.72
C SER A 223 0.56 2.12 17.33
N LEU A 224 1.42 2.23 16.31
CA LEU A 224 1.90 3.52 15.82
C LEU A 224 0.78 4.37 15.21
N ILE A 225 -0.15 3.75 14.47
CA ILE A 225 -1.30 4.44 13.90
C ILE A 225 -2.21 5.00 15.01
N HIS A 226 -2.54 4.18 16.01
CA HIS A 226 -3.37 4.59 17.14
C HIS A 226 -2.67 5.62 18.02
N TRP A 227 -1.38 5.44 18.30
CA TRP A 227 -0.56 6.41 19.05
C TRP A 227 -0.51 7.75 18.31
N HIS A 228 -0.29 7.75 17.01
CA HIS A 228 -0.25 8.97 16.23
C HIS A 228 -1.62 9.66 16.20
N ALA A 229 -2.71 8.89 16.05
CA ALA A 229 -4.06 9.43 16.15
C ALA A 229 -4.33 10.08 17.52
N LEU A 230 -3.88 9.45 18.62
CA LEU A 230 -3.97 10.01 19.97
C LEU A 230 -3.15 11.30 20.12
N VAL A 231 -1.91 11.32 19.62
CA VAL A 231 -1.06 12.52 19.65
C VAL A 231 -1.69 13.69 18.88
N LEU A 232 -2.29 13.42 17.71
CA LEU A 232 -2.98 14.46 16.93
C LEU A 232 -4.23 14.97 17.65
N TRP A 233 -4.96 14.07 18.32
CA TRP A 233 -6.10 14.44 19.16
C TRP A 233 -5.68 15.32 20.35
N ILE A 234 -4.59 14.96 21.04
CA ILE A 234 -4.00 15.78 22.12
C ILE A 234 -3.57 17.15 21.59
N PHE A 235 -3.03 17.22 20.38
CA PHE A 235 -2.68 18.48 19.72
C PHE A 235 -3.87 19.24 19.11
N ARG A 236 -5.11 18.80 19.38
CA ARG A 236 -6.36 19.42 18.91
C ARG A 236 -6.37 19.67 17.39
N VAL A 237 -5.76 18.77 16.62
CA VAL A 237 -5.88 18.81 15.16
C VAL A 237 -7.35 18.55 14.81
N PRO A 238 -7.95 19.33 13.89
CA PRO A 238 -9.34 19.15 13.51
C PRO A 238 -9.65 17.70 13.14
N PHE A 239 -10.67 17.15 13.79
CA PHE A 239 -11.16 15.79 13.59
C PHE A 239 -12.38 15.86 12.67
N VAL A 240 -12.27 15.24 11.50
CA VAL A 240 -13.36 15.13 10.53
C VAL A 240 -13.99 13.76 10.68
N ARG A 241 -15.30 13.69 10.94
CA ARG A 241 -15.99 12.38 10.99
C ARG A 241 -16.10 11.82 9.59
N LYS A 242 -15.95 10.49 9.45
CA LYS A 242 -16.10 9.80 8.16
C LYS A 242 -17.43 10.08 7.45
N THR A 243 -18.50 10.32 8.20
CA THR A 243 -19.84 10.61 7.66
C THR A 243 -20.03 12.06 7.19
N GLU A 244 -19.13 12.98 7.54
CA GLU A 244 -19.26 14.41 7.16
C GLU A 244 -18.87 14.69 5.71
N ARG A 245 -18.11 13.78 5.07
CA ARG A 245 -17.59 13.93 3.71
C ARG A 245 -17.84 12.65 2.90
N ARG A 246 -19.09 12.16 2.88
CA ARG A 246 -19.46 10.91 2.17
C ARG A 246 -19.33 11.08 0.67
N GLU A 247 -19.71 12.24 0.16
CA GLU A 247 -19.66 12.64 -1.24
C GLU A 247 -18.23 12.64 -1.81
N ALA A 248 -17.23 12.88 -0.97
CA ALA A 248 -15.82 12.85 -1.32
C ALA A 248 -15.18 11.45 -1.12
N GLN A 249 -15.97 10.39 -0.95
CA GLN A 249 -15.48 9.00 -0.82
C GLN A 249 -16.02 8.16 -1.97
N ILE A 250 -15.31 8.22 -3.09
CA ILE A 250 -15.73 7.70 -4.40
C ILE A 250 -14.93 6.43 -4.73
N ASP A 251 -15.49 5.47 -5.46
CA ASP A 251 -14.84 4.23 -5.90
C ASP A 251 -14.14 3.46 -4.76
N VAL A 252 -14.76 3.45 -3.59
CA VAL A 252 -14.24 2.77 -2.41
C VAL A 252 -14.63 1.30 -2.48
N MET A 253 -13.62 0.43 -2.50
CA MET A 253 -13.80 -1.01 -2.41
C MET A 253 -14.01 -1.42 -0.95
N ARG A 254 -14.89 -2.40 -0.74
CA ARG A 254 -15.29 -2.91 0.59
C ARG A 254 -15.78 -1.79 1.50
N PRO A 255 -16.73 -0.94 1.04
CA PRO A 255 -17.14 0.25 1.78
C PRO A 255 -17.71 -0.12 3.15
N HIS A 256 -17.29 0.60 4.18
CA HIS A 256 -17.80 0.43 5.53
C HIS A 256 -19.30 0.77 5.57
N SER A 257 -20.05 0.13 6.48
CA SER A 257 -21.51 0.32 6.62
C SER A 257 -21.95 1.79 6.79
N SER A 258 -21.05 2.64 7.28
CA SER A 258 -21.29 4.09 7.41
C SER A 258 -21.39 4.84 6.08
N LEU A 259 -20.94 4.25 4.97
CA LEU A 259 -21.08 4.77 3.60
C LEU A 259 -22.25 4.15 2.85
N THR A 260 -22.67 2.94 3.23
CA THR A 260 -23.75 2.20 2.53
C THR A 260 -25.12 2.33 3.18
N LYS A 261 -25.20 2.72 4.47
CA LYS A 261 -26.47 3.07 5.09
C LYS A 261 -26.95 4.42 4.54
N ASN A 262 -27.93 4.36 3.64
CA ASN A 262 -28.84 5.48 3.41
C ASN A 262 -29.39 5.90 4.77
N SER A 263 -29.25 7.17 5.11
CA SER A 263 -29.97 7.78 6.21
C SER A 263 -31.46 7.61 5.90
N GLN A 264 -32.11 6.63 6.53
CA GLN A 264 -33.57 6.61 6.66
C GLN A 264 -33.97 7.67 7.68
#